data_AF-A0A971M114-F1
#
_entry.id   AF-A0A971M114-F1
#
_cell.length_a   1.000
_cell.length_b   1.000
_cell.length_c   1.000
_cell.angle_alpha   90.00
_cell.angle_beta   90.00
_cell.angle_gamma   90.00
#
_symmetry.space_group_name_H-M   'P 1'
#
loop_
_entity.id
_entity.type
_entity.pdbx_description
1 polymer ?
#
loop_
_entity_poly.entity_id
_entity_poly.type
_entity_poly.pdbx_seq_one_letter_code
_entity_poly.pdbx_strand_id
1 'polypeptide(L)'
;VRIHGEEIAVNATIERIEGFSGHADQKGLVEWVKHFSPKPKLIFLVHGEEDARETLARVLREETGNQVILPKANETFNLPVKETIPTRIKADFTEAELEIRDLFQEFEINLRNILQVHKDKKQEILYQLEELKQKLA
;
A
#
# COMPACT_ATOMS: atom_id res chain seq x y z
N VAL A 1 -25.25 -23.91 -1.64
CA VAL A 1 -24.23 -23.41 -2.60
C VAL A 1 -24.66 -23.76 -4.02
N ARG A 2 -24.26 -22.99 -5.02
CA ARG A 2 -24.58 -23.30 -6.42
C ARG A 2 -23.39 -23.97 -7.10
N ILE A 3 -23.57 -25.19 -7.60
CA ILE A 3 -22.54 -25.95 -8.32
C ILE A 3 -23.16 -26.40 -9.64
N HIS A 4 -22.50 -26.09 -10.77
CA HIS A 4 -23.00 -26.37 -12.12
C HIS A 4 -24.43 -25.89 -12.43
N GLY A 5 -24.88 -24.81 -11.76
CA GLY A 5 -26.22 -24.24 -11.96
C GLY A 5 -27.30 -24.81 -11.05
N GLU A 6 -27.01 -25.86 -10.28
CA GLU A 6 -27.93 -26.47 -9.33
C GLU A 6 -27.70 -25.95 -7.90
N GLU A 7 -28.78 -25.79 -7.14
CA GLU A 7 -28.70 -25.47 -5.72
C GLU A 7 -28.48 -26.73 -4.88
N ILE A 8 -27.35 -26.76 -4.16
CA ILE A 8 -26.96 -27.87 -3.29
C ILE A 8 -27.05 -27.41 -1.82
N ALA A 9 -27.75 -28.20 -1.00
CA ALA A 9 -27.85 -27.97 0.44
C ALA A 9 -26.48 -28.11 1.12
N VAL A 10 -26.16 -27.16 2.01
CA VAL A 10 -24.93 -27.22 2.81
C VAL A 10 -25.24 -28.01 4.08
N ASN A 11 -24.79 -29.27 4.12
CA ASN A 11 -24.96 -30.15 5.29
C ASN A 11 -23.75 -30.11 6.26
N ALA A 12 -22.73 -29.30 5.95
CA ALA A 12 -21.55 -29.15 6.79
C ALA A 12 -21.80 -28.18 7.96
N THR A 13 -21.12 -28.40 9.07
CA THR A 13 -21.06 -27.43 10.18
C THR A 13 -20.19 -26.25 9.76
N ILE A 14 -20.72 -25.04 9.89
CA ILE A 14 -20.04 -23.80 9.52
C ILE A 14 -19.53 -23.16 10.81
N GLU A 15 -18.21 -23.16 10.98
CA GLU A 15 -17.54 -22.52 12.11
C GLU A 15 -16.70 -21.35 11.62
N ARG A 16 -16.69 -20.26 12.38
CA ARG A 16 -15.85 -19.09 12.11
C ARG A 16 -14.74 -19.02 13.15
N ILE A 17 -13.51 -19.14 12.70
CA ILE A 17 -12.33 -18.97 13.54
C ILE A 17 -11.90 -17.50 13.47
N GLU A 18 -12.01 -16.78 14.57
CA GLU A 18 -11.53 -15.41 14.68
C GLU A 18 -10.01 -15.38 14.91
N GLY A 19 -9.32 -14.38 14.35
CA GLY A 19 -7.90 -14.12 14.64
C GLY A 19 -6.85 -14.78 13.74
N PHE A 20 -7.23 -15.51 12.69
CA PHE A 20 -6.27 -16.11 11.75
C PHE A 20 -5.88 -15.19 10.57
N SER A 21 -6.56 -14.06 10.39
CA SER A 21 -6.38 -13.18 9.22
C SER A 21 -5.08 -12.38 9.21
N GLY A 22 -4.36 -12.29 10.33
CA GLY A 22 -3.14 -11.46 10.47
C GLY A 22 -3.36 -9.94 10.42
N HIS A 23 -4.54 -9.49 9.98
CA HIS A 23 -4.96 -8.09 10.02
C HIS A 23 -5.42 -7.67 11.42
N ALA A 24 -5.03 -6.46 11.82
CA ALA A 24 -5.58 -5.82 13.00
C ALA A 24 -7.08 -5.57 12.82
N ASP A 25 -7.84 -5.72 13.91
CA ASP A 25 -9.23 -5.30 13.96
C ASP A 25 -9.35 -3.76 13.97
N GLN A 26 -10.58 -3.24 13.92
CA GLN A 26 -10.81 -1.80 13.92
C GLN A 26 -10.16 -1.10 15.12
N LYS A 27 -10.28 -1.69 16.32
CA LYS A 27 -9.69 -1.14 17.54
C LYS A 27 -8.18 -1.09 17.43
N GLY A 28 -7.55 -2.18 16.98
CA GLY A 28 -6.10 -2.26 16.76
C GLY A 28 -5.61 -1.22 15.75
N LEU A 29 -6.35 -0.99 14.66
CA LEU A 29 -5.99 0.04 13.68
C LEU A 29 -6.10 1.46 14.25
N VAL A 30 -7.15 1.75 15.02
CA VAL A 30 -7.32 3.07 15.67
C VAL A 30 -6.21 3.30 16.69
N GLU A 31 -5.93 2.30 17.53
CA GLU A 31 -4.85 2.40 18.50
C GLU A 31 -3.50 2.55 17.81
N TRP A 32 -3.24 1.81 16.73
CA TRP A 32 -2.03 1.97 15.94
C TRP A 32 -1.83 3.41 15.44
N VAL A 33 -2.89 4.04 14.91
CA VAL A 33 -2.86 5.46 14.51
C VAL A 33 -2.61 6.38 15.70
N LYS A 34 -3.19 6.07 16.87
CA LYS A 34 -2.98 6.85 18.10
C LYS A 34 -1.53 6.80 18.62
N HIS A 35 -0.74 5.79 18.29
CA HIS A 35 0.64 5.68 18.78
C HIS A 35 1.67 6.52 18.00
N PHE A 36 1.31 7.09 16.84
CA PHE A 36 2.24 7.94 16.09
C PHE A 36 2.52 9.28 16.80
N SER A 37 3.80 9.65 16.85
CA SER A 37 4.28 10.96 17.29
C SER A 37 5.41 11.45 16.37
N PRO A 38 5.25 12.58 15.65
CA PRO A 38 4.06 13.43 15.64
C PRO A 38 2.84 12.71 15.01
N LYS A 39 1.64 13.14 15.39
CA LYS A 39 0.40 12.62 14.79
C LYS A 39 0.42 12.85 13.28
N PRO A 40 -0.08 11.91 12.47
CA PRO A 40 -0.23 12.11 11.03
C PRO A 40 -1.12 13.33 10.77
N LYS A 41 -0.86 14.09 9.72
CA LYS A 41 -1.73 15.23 9.34
C LYS A 41 -2.89 14.79 8.46
N LEU A 42 -2.65 13.75 7.67
CA LEU A 42 -3.55 13.23 6.66
C LEU A 42 -3.38 11.72 6.58
N ILE A 43 -4.50 11.01 6.50
CA ILE A 43 -4.55 9.55 6.34
C ILE A 43 -5.27 9.23 5.03
N PHE A 44 -4.68 8.37 4.21
CA PHE A 44 -5.33 7.79 3.05
C PHE A 44 -5.72 6.35 3.39
N LEU A 45 -7.02 6.06 3.45
CA LEU A 45 -7.51 4.73 3.73
C LEU A 45 -7.90 4.02 2.42
N VAL A 46 -7.18 2.95 2.11
CA VAL A 46 -7.17 2.36 0.75
C VAL A 46 -7.84 0.99 0.68
N HIS A 47 -7.23 -0.05 1.25
CA HIS A 47 -7.67 -1.44 1.11
C HIS A 47 -8.86 -1.73 2.05
N GLY A 48 -9.90 -2.38 1.53
CA GLY A 48 -11.09 -2.77 2.27
C GLY A 48 -12.35 -2.61 1.44
N GLU A 49 -13.43 -3.26 1.87
CA GLU A 49 -14.76 -3.06 1.31
C GLU A 49 -15.25 -1.63 1.57
N GLU A 50 -16.10 -1.08 0.70
CA GLU A 50 -16.53 0.32 0.76
C GLU A 50 -17.10 0.68 2.14
N ASP A 51 -18.13 -0.03 2.59
CA ASP A 51 -18.81 0.22 3.86
C ASP A 51 -17.86 0.11 5.07
N ALA A 52 -16.91 -0.84 5.02
CA ALA A 52 -15.92 -1.03 6.06
C ALA A 52 -14.93 0.15 6.10
N ARG A 53 -14.49 0.65 4.93
CA ARG A 53 -13.61 1.81 4.83
C ARG A 53 -14.31 3.09 5.29
N GLU A 54 -15.56 3.31 4.88
CA GLU A 54 -16.36 4.45 5.33
C GLU A 54 -16.52 4.47 6.85
N THR A 55 -16.86 3.31 7.42
CA THR A 55 -17.00 3.13 8.86
C THR A 55 -15.70 3.43 9.59
N LEU A 56 -14.58 2.83 9.16
CA LEU A 56 -13.27 3.06 9.78
C LEU A 56 -12.82 4.52 9.62
N ALA A 57 -13.06 5.15 8.48
CA ALA A 57 -12.72 6.55 8.25
C ALA A 57 -13.48 7.48 9.20
N ARG A 58 -14.76 7.22 9.48
CA ARG A 58 -15.52 7.96 10.51
C ARG A 58 -14.89 7.79 11.89
N VAL A 59 -14.64 6.54 12.31
CA VAL A 59 -14.05 6.25 13.62
C VAL A 59 -12.69 6.92 13.78
N LEU A 60 -11.82 6.85 12.77
CA LEU A 60 -10.51 7.51 12.81
C LEU A 60 -10.66 9.04 12.96
N ARG A 61 -11.56 9.69 12.21
CA ARG A 61 -11.79 11.13 12.35
C ARG A 61 -12.24 11.50 13.76
N GLU A 62 -13.17 10.73 14.34
CA GLU A 62 -13.72 10.97 15.68
C GLU A 62 -12.68 10.74 16.79
N GLU A 63 -11.94 9.64 16.71
CA GLU A 63 -11.04 9.18 17.77
C GLU A 63 -9.66 9.85 17.77
N THR A 64 -9.21 10.32 16.61
CA THR A 64 -7.84 10.86 16.47
C THR A 64 -7.80 12.30 15.99
N GLY A 65 -8.93 12.84 15.52
CA GLY A 65 -9.02 14.18 14.91
C GLY A 65 -8.29 14.29 13.57
N ASN A 66 -7.85 13.17 12.98
CA ASN A 66 -7.12 13.18 11.72
C ASN A 66 -8.06 13.44 10.53
N GLN A 67 -7.54 14.15 9.51
CA GLN A 67 -8.19 14.15 8.21
C GLN A 67 -7.99 12.77 7.55
N VAL A 68 -9.08 12.17 7.07
CA VAL A 68 -9.06 10.87 6.40
C VAL A 68 -9.69 10.99 5.02
N ILE A 69 -8.95 10.59 3.98
CA ILE A 69 -9.39 10.53 2.59
C ILE A 69 -9.60 9.06 2.19
N LEU A 70 -10.65 8.80 1.41
CA LEU A 70 -10.93 7.53 0.76
C LEU A 70 -10.65 7.67 -0.74
N PRO A 71 -9.42 7.34 -1.21
CA PRO A 71 -9.09 7.50 -2.62
C PRO A 71 -9.97 6.65 -3.52
N LYS A 72 -10.31 7.21 -4.66
CA LYS A 72 -10.88 6.45 -5.78
C LYS A 72 -9.76 5.89 -6.65
N ALA A 73 -10.09 4.82 -7.38
CA ALA A 73 -9.16 4.24 -8.34
C ALA A 73 -8.69 5.32 -9.35
N ASN A 74 -7.38 5.37 -9.59
CA ASN A 74 -6.69 6.33 -10.46
C ASN A 74 -6.70 7.80 -9.98
N GLU A 75 -7.09 8.07 -8.74
CA GLU A 75 -6.95 9.41 -8.16
C GLU A 75 -5.48 9.71 -7.81
N THR A 76 -5.03 10.94 -8.05
CA THR A 76 -3.65 11.39 -7.80
C THR A 76 -3.64 12.55 -6.83
N PHE A 77 -2.75 12.51 -5.84
CA PHE A 77 -2.60 13.55 -4.82
C PHE A 77 -1.19 14.12 -4.86
N ASN A 78 -1.08 15.45 -4.87
CA ASN A 78 0.18 16.15 -4.65
C ASN A 78 0.34 16.42 -3.16
N LEU A 79 1.36 15.81 -2.55
CA LEU A 79 1.68 16.08 -1.15
C LEU A 79 2.69 17.24 -1.08
N PRO A 80 2.35 18.37 -0.45
CA PRO A 80 3.30 19.45 -0.30
C PRO A 80 4.43 18.97 0.63
N VAL A 81 5.61 18.78 0.07
CA VAL A 81 6.82 18.60 0.86
C VAL A 81 7.10 19.95 1.49
N LYS A 82 6.69 20.13 2.77
CA LYS A 82 7.30 21.20 3.57
C LYS A 82 8.78 20.86 3.63
N GLU A 83 9.60 21.80 3.17
CA GLU A 83 11.05 21.76 3.09
C GLU A 83 11.63 20.75 4.07
N THR A 84 12.42 19.83 3.53
CA THR A 84 13.28 18.93 4.30
C THR A 84 13.95 19.76 5.38
N ILE A 85 13.51 19.64 6.62
CA ILE A 85 14.43 19.83 7.74
C ILE A 85 15.47 18.75 7.46
N PRO A 86 16.73 19.08 7.14
CA PRO A 86 17.76 18.06 7.08
C PRO A 86 17.91 17.59 8.51
N THR A 87 17.13 16.58 8.89
CA THR A 87 17.49 15.76 10.03
C THR A 87 18.74 15.06 9.53
N ARG A 88 19.88 15.60 9.93
CA ARG A 88 21.19 15.03 9.68
C ARG A 88 21.26 13.70 10.44
N ILE A 89 20.58 12.69 9.91
CA ILE A 89 21.02 11.32 10.12
C ILE A 89 22.32 11.27 9.33
N LYS A 90 23.45 11.15 10.02
CA LYS A 90 24.69 10.76 9.35
C LYS A 90 24.45 9.38 8.76
N ALA A 91 23.96 9.33 7.53
CA ALA A 91 24.21 8.22 6.67
C ALA A 91 25.40 8.66 5.83
N ASP A 92 26.58 8.18 6.20
CA ASP A 92 27.79 8.37 5.42
C ASP A 92 27.63 7.55 4.13
N PHE A 93 26.93 8.14 3.15
CA PHE A 93 26.96 7.66 1.77
C PHE A 93 28.03 8.44 1.02
N THR A 94 28.87 7.71 0.31
CA THR A 94 29.86 8.27 -0.61
C THR A 94 29.16 8.96 -1.79
N GLU A 95 29.86 9.88 -2.44
CA GLU A 95 29.37 10.61 -3.61
C GLU A 95 28.94 9.66 -4.74
N ALA A 96 29.68 8.55 -4.89
CA ALA A 96 29.34 7.47 -5.81
C ALA A 96 28.01 6.76 -5.47
N GLU A 97 27.70 6.56 -4.18
CA GLU A 97 26.43 5.93 -3.77
C GLU A 97 25.23 6.86 -4.03
N LEU A 98 25.42 8.18 -3.92
CA LEU A 98 24.40 9.16 -4.26
C LEU A 98 24.15 9.22 -5.76
N GLU A 99 25.22 9.22 -6.58
CA GLU A 99 25.10 9.16 -8.05
C GLU A 99 24.40 7.88 -8.52
N ILE A 100 24.76 6.72 -7.94
CA ILE A 100 24.12 5.44 -8.26
C ILE A 100 22.63 5.50 -7.91
N ARG A 101 22.28 6.05 -6.74
CA ARG A 101 20.88 6.16 -6.31
C ARG A 101 20.08 7.04 -7.27
N ASP A 102 20.62 8.19 -7.65
CA ASP A 102 19.92 9.15 -8.50
C ASP A 102 19.76 8.59 -9.93
N LEU A 103 20.77 7.89 -10.45
CA LEU A 103 20.68 7.14 -11.70
C LEU A 103 19.62 6.02 -11.65
N PHE A 104 19.53 5.29 -10.54
CA PHE A 104 18.51 4.26 -10.35
C PHE A 104 17.10 4.87 -10.31
N GLN A 105 16.91 6.02 -9.66
CA GLN A 105 15.63 6.71 -9.64
C GLN A 105 15.20 7.15 -11.05
N GLU A 106 16.12 7.71 -11.82
CA GLU A 106 15.85 8.11 -13.21
C GLU A 106 15.51 6.89 -14.08
N PHE A 107 16.23 5.77 -13.90
CA PHE A 107 15.93 4.52 -14.57
C PHE A 107 14.53 3.99 -14.24
N GLU A 108 14.12 4.01 -12.96
CA GLU A 108 12.78 3.57 -12.55
C GLU A 108 11.67 4.43 -13.17
N ILE A 109 11.87 5.75 -13.22
CA ILE A 109 10.92 6.68 -13.84
C ILE A 109 10.78 6.38 -15.33
N ASN A 110 11.90 6.23 -16.03
CA ASN A 110 11.92 5.92 -17.46
C ASN A 110 11.30 4.55 -17.75
N LEU A 111 11.62 3.54 -16.94
CA LEU A 111 11.04 2.19 -17.06
C LEU A 111 9.52 2.23 -16.84
N ARG A 112 9.04 2.97 -15.84
CA ARG A 112 7.61 3.15 -15.59
C ARG A 112 6.90 3.80 -16.78
N ASN A 113 7.51 4.82 -17.38
CA ASN A 113 6.95 5.50 -18.56
C ASN A 113 6.89 4.56 -19.78
N ILE A 114 7.94 3.79 -20.04
CA ILE A 114 7.96 2.79 -21.13
C ILE A 114 6.90 1.70 -20.90
N LEU A 115 6.78 1.19 -19.67
CA LEU A 115 5.80 0.17 -19.30
C LEU A 115 4.34 0.68 -19.36
N GLN A 116 4.11 1.99 -19.20
CA GLN A 116 2.80 2.60 -19.40
C GLN A 116 2.41 2.65 -20.89
N VAL A 117 3.37 2.90 -21.77
CA VAL A 117 3.16 2.96 -23.24
C VAL A 117 3.02 1.56 -23.84
N HIS A 118 3.63 0.54 -23.24
CA HIS A 118 3.58 -0.84 -23.73
C HIS A 118 3.01 -1.79 -22.65
N LYS A 119 1.72 -1.64 -22.33
CA LYS A 119 1.01 -2.49 -21.36
C LYS A 119 1.17 -3.98 -21.64
N ASP A 120 1.24 -4.36 -22.92
CA ASP A 120 1.30 -5.75 -23.37
C ASP A 120 2.66 -6.41 -23.08
N LYS A 121 3.74 -5.63 -22.97
CA LYS A 121 5.09 -6.12 -22.68
C LYS A 121 5.44 -6.13 -21.18
N LYS A 122 4.58 -5.59 -20.33
CA LYS A 122 4.82 -5.50 -18.88
C LYS A 122 5.04 -6.86 -18.23
N GLN A 123 4.26 -7.86 -18.63
CA GLN A 123 4.39 -9.22 -18.08
C GLN A 123 5.71 -9.87 -18.48
N GLU A 124 6.16 -9.64 -19.72
CA GLU A 124 7.42 -10.20 -20.22
C GLU A 124 8.65 -9.57 -19.56
N ILE A 125 8.61 -8.26 -19.30
CA ILE A 125 9.70 -7.56 -18.58
C ILE A 125 9.74 -7.98 -17.10
N LEU A 126 8.58 -8.14 -16.45
CA LEU A 126 8.52 -8.64 -15.07
C LEU A 126 9.10 -10.05 -14.95
N TYR A 127 8.80 -10.92 -15.92
CA TYR A 127 9.35 -12.27 -15.98
C TYR A 127 10.88 -12.27 -16.14
N GLN A 128 11.43 -11.46 -17.05
CA GLN A 128 12.88 -11.36 -17.26
C GLN A 128 13.62 -10.81 -16.02
N LEU A 129 13.01 -9.85 -15.29
CA LEU A 129 13.56 -9.31 -14.05
C LEU A 129 13.60 -10.35 -12.92
N GLU A 130 12.58 -11.21 -12.85
CA GLU A 130 12.51 -12.30 -11.88
C GLU A 130 13.56 -13.39 -12.18
N GLU A 131 13.77 -13.70 -13.46
CA GLU A 131 14.83 -14.61 -13.93
C GLU A 131 16.23 -14.07 -13.60
N LEU A 132 16.46 -12.77 -13.81
CA LEU A 132 17.72 -12.11 -13.45
C LEU A 132 17.99 -12.14 -11.94
N LYS A 133 16.97 -11.92 -11.11
CA LYS A 133 17.10 -12.02 -9.64
C LYS A 133 17.48 -13.42 -9.18
N GLN A 134 16.96 -14.47 -9.83
CA GLN A 134 17.33 -15.85 -9.51
C GLN A 134 18.77 -16.19 -9.92
N LYS A 135 19.29 -15.60 -10.99
CA LYS A 135 20.68 -15.81 -11.44
C LYS A 135 21.72 -15.06 -10.61
N LEU A 136 21.30 -14.04 -9.86
CA LEU A 136 22.15 -13.22 -8.98
C LEU A 136 22.13 -13.68 -7.52
N ALA A 137 21.28 -14.65 -7.17
CA ALA A 137 21.26 -15.33 -5.87
C ALA A 137 22.10 -16.62 -5.91
#